data_AF-A0AAV0B8V6-F1
#
_entry.id   AF-A0AAV0B8V6-F1
#
_cell.length_a   1.000
_cell.length_b   1.000
_cell.length_c   1.000
_cell.angle_alpha   90.00
_cell.angle_beta   90.00
_cell.angle_gamma   90.00
#
_symmetry.space_group_name_H-M   'P 1'
#
loop_
_entity.id
_entity.type
_entity.pdbx_description
1 polymer ?
#
loop_
_entity_poly.entity_id
_entity_poly.type
_entity_poly.pdbx_seq_one_letter_code
_entity_poly.pdbx_strand_id
1 'polypeptide(L)'
;MFVCNGCFRYMLSLESYRRHKENCTARNPPGSVVYHKGSQKIWKVDGSEFKLYCQCLCLFGKLFIDHKYIFFDVEGFDFYLITESEQDQQQQQQQQQQQHQQLNNNNRNDRRKSKKKKTFEHVLGFFSKEKFSFDGYNLACIVTFPPYQKRGFGTLLIEFSYEEIDVQLFGTPERPLSELGAKGYQNYWTSVLVRYFLKKLEQL
;
A
#
# COMPACT_ATOMS: atom_id res chain seq x y z
N MET A 1 4.32 17.52 -11.40
CA MET A 1 5.09 16.27 -11.33
C MET A 1 4.19 15.14 -11.83
N PHE A 2 4.70 14.27 -12.71
CA PHE A 2 3.98 13.11 -13.22
C PHE A 2 4.65 11.83 -12.71
N VAL A 3 3.88 10.87 -12.20
CA VAL A 3 4.40 9.62 -11.63
C VAL A 3 3.89 8.43 -12.44
N CYS A 4 4.78 7.51 -12.80
CA CYS A 4 4.39 6.28 -13.50
C CYS A 4 3.73 5.28 -12.55
N ASN A 5 2.54 4.78 -12.90
CA ASN A 5 1.83 3.79 -12.09
C ASN A 5 2.53 2.42 -12.04
N GLY A 6 3.42 2.12 -12.99
CA GLY A 6 4.18 0.87 -13.05
C GLY A 6 5.46 0.93 -12.24
N CYS A 7 6.43 1.74 -12.70
CA CYS A 7 7.77 1.79 -12.09
C CYS A 7 7.97 2.91 -11.07
N PHE A 8 6.93 3.70 -10.78
CA PHE A 8 6.95 4.80 -9.80
C PHE A 8 7.92 5.96 -10.10
N ARG A 9 8.60 5.95 -11.25
CA ARG A 9 9.49 7.05 -11.68
C ARG A 9 8.71 8.36 -11.81
N TYR A 10 9.36 9.48 -11.48
CA TYR A 10 8.83 10.83 -11.68
C TYR A 10 9.34 11.50 -12.95
N MET A 11 8.51 12.36 -13.53
CA MET A 11 8.77 13.15 -14.72
C MET A 11 8.28 14.59 -14.51
N LEU A 12 9.00 15.55 -15.09
CA LEU A 12 8.69 16.98 -14.94
C LEU A 12 7.66 17.47 -15.97
N SER A 13 7.61 16.85 -17.15
CA SER A 13 6.69 17.25 -18.23
C SER A 13 5.71 16.14 -18.62
N LEU A 14 4.55 16.54 -19.12
CA LEU A 14 3.55 15.61 -19.65
C LEU A 14 4.08 14.82 -20.86
N GLU A 15 4.91 15.44 -21.69
CA GLU A 15 5.50 14.80 -22.86
C GLU A 15 6.46 13.66 -22.48
N SER A 16 7.37 13.92 -21.54
CA SER A 16 8.29 12.89 -21.02
C SER A 16 7.52 11.76 -20.35
N TYR A 17 6.44 12.07 -19.64
CA TYR A 17 5.53 11.08 -19.07
C TYR A 17 4.85 10.21 -20.12
N ARG A 18 4.32 10.80 -21.20
CA ARG A 18 3.69 10.06 -22.31
C ARG A 18 4.69 9.12 -22.99
N ARG A 19 5.87 9.63 -23.34
CA ARG A 19 6.96 8.85 -23.94
C ARG A 19 7.42 7.70 -23.02
N HIS A 20 7.50 7.96 -21.71
CA HIS A 20 7.81 6.91 -20.74
C HIS A 20 6.72 5.83 -20.71
N LYS A 21 5.44 6.22 -20.68
CA LYS A 21 4.30 5.30 -20.59
C LYS A 21 4.22 4.33 -21.77
N GLU A 22 4.61 4.78 -22.97
CA GLU A 22 4.65 3.95 -24.18
C GLU A 22 5.71 2.84 -24.08
N ASN A 23 6.83 3.11 -23.43
CA ASN A 23 7.98 2.20 -23.35
C ASN A 23 8.08 1.45 -22.01
N CYS A 24 7.33 1.85 -20.99
CA CYS A 24 7.39 1.25 -19.66
C CYS A 24 6.77 -0.15 -19.65
N THR A 25 7.55 -1.14 -19.23
CA THR A 25 7.13 -2.54 -19.10
C THR A 25 6.66 -2.91 -17.69
N ALA A 26 6.97 -2.10 -16.68
CA ALA A 26 6.57 -2.34 -15.29
C ALA A 26 5.04 -2.28 -15.12
N ARG A 27 4.46 -3.25 -14.42
CA ARG A 27 3.01 -3.37 -14.19
C ARG A 27 2.63 -3.50 -12.71
N ASN A 28 3.61 -3.79 -11.87
CA ASN A 28 3.50 -4.01 -10.44
C ASN A 28 4.80 -3.54 -9.77
N PRO A 29 4.81 -3.41 -8.44
CA PRO A 29 6.05 -3.21 -7.71
C PRO A 29 7.09 -4.30 -8.06
N PRO A 30 8.39 -3.98 -7.99
CA PRO A 30 9.43 -5.00 -8.02
C PRO A 30 9.38 -5.89 -6.76
N GLY A 31 10.33 -6.81 -6.62
CA GLY A 31 10.41 -7.69 -5.45
C GLY A 31 9.39 -8.82 -5.46
N SER A 32 8.94 -9.24 -4.28
CA SER A 32 8.11 -10.43 -4.08
C SER A 32 6.81 -10.12 -3.37
N VAL A 33 5.76 -10.88 -3.68
CA VAL A 33 4.48 -10.81 -2.96
C VAL A 33 4.59 -11.60 -1.67
N VAL A 34 4.32 -10.96 -0.54
CA VAL A 34 4.37 -11.56 0.81
C VAL A 34 2.99 -11.75 1.43
N TYR A 35 1.97 -11.09 0.87
CA TYR A 35 0.57 -11.27 1.28
C TYR A 35 -0.36 -11.15 0.08
N HIS A 36 -1.42 -11.96 0.05
CA HIS A 36 -2.45 -11.90 -0.98
C HIS A 36 -3.81 -12.33 -0.42
N LYS A 37 -4.80 -11.43 -0.50
CA LYS A 37 -6.19 -11.72 -0.13
C LYS A 37 -7.15 -10.91 -0.99
N GLY A 38 -7.98 -11.60 -1.77
CA GLY A 38 -8.93 -10.94 -2.68
C GLY A 38 -8.20 -10.08 -3.72
N SER A 39 -8.58 -8.80 -3.83
CA SER A 39 -7.95 -7.83 -4.74
C SER A 39 -6.64 -7.24 -4.23
N GLN A 40 -6.31 -7.48 -2.95
CA GLN A 40 -5.23 -6.80 -2.24
C GLN A 40 -3.98 -7.68 -2.16
N LYS A 41 -2.82 -7.08 -2.42
CA LYS A 41 -1.51 -7.72 -2.27
C LYS A 41 -0.54 -6.80 -1.52
N ILE A 42 0.34 -7.39 -0.71
CA ILE A 42 1.49 -6.68 -0.15
C ILE A 42 2.76 -7.21 -0.81
N TRP A 43 3.54 -6.29 -1.37
CA TRP A 43 4.83 -6.54 -1.99
C TRP A 43 5.96 -6.15 -1.04
N LYS A 44 6.94 -7.03 -0.86
CA LYS A 44 8.21 -6.72 -0.20
C LYS A 44 9.24 -6.33 -1.26
N VAL A 45 9.81 -5.13 -1.12
CA VAL A 45 10.83 -4.57 -1.99
C VAL A 45 12.07 -4.24 -1.17
N ASP A 46 13.18 -4.87 -1.53
CA ASP A 46 14.48 -4.59 -0.92
C ASP A 46 15.05 -3.27 -1.47
N GLY A 47 15.34 -2.32 -0.58
CA GLY A 47 15.88 -1.01 -0.96
C GLY A 47 17.32 -1.03 -1.49
N SER A 48 18.10 -2.06 -1.15
CA SER A 48 19.45 -2.28 -1.70
C SER A 48 19.42 -2.86 -3.11
N GLU A 49 18.41 -3.68 -3.44
CA GLU A 49 18.24 -4.24 -4.78
C GLU A 49 17.55 -3.26 -5.74
N PHE A 50 16.51 -2.57 -5.27
CA PHE A 50 15.64 -1.71 -6.10
C PHE A 50 15.77 -0.23 -5.74
N LYS A 51 17.01 0.26 -5.57
CA LYS A 51 17.34 1.62 -5.09
C LYS A 51 16.52 2.73 -5.74
N LEU A 52 16.51 2.82 -7.07
CA LEU A 52 15.79 3.89 -7.78
C LEU A 52 14.28 3.87 -7.51
N TYR A 53 13.68 2.68 -7.45
CA TYR A 53 12.25 2.52 -7.16
C TYR A 53 11.94 3.00 -5.74
N CYS A 54 12.73 2.56 -4.76
CA CYS A 54 12.55 2.93 -3.35
C CYS A 54 12.82 4.42 -3.10
N GLN A 55 13.79 5.04 -3.78
CA GLN A 55 14.01 6.49 -3.73
C GLN A 55 12.82 7.26 -4.30
N CYS A 56 12.28 6.85 -5.45
CA CYS A 56 11.08 7.47 -6.02
C CYS A 56 9.86 7.31 -5.09
N LEU A 57 9.71 6.13 -4.48
CA LEU A 57 8.67 5.84 -3.50
C LEU A 57 8.79 6.73 -2.26
N CYS A 58 10.00 6.87 -1.71
CA CYS A 58 10.29 7.73 -0.57
C CYS A 58 10.02 9.20 -0.86
N LEU A 59 10.44 9.70 -2.03
CA LEU A 59 10.20 11.09 -2.44
C LEU A 59 8.70 11.39 -2.58
N PHE A 60 7.93 10.46 -3.14
CA PHE A 60 6.48 10.60 -3.22
C PHE A 60 5.83 10.52 -1.83
N GLY A 61 6.26 9.58 -0.99
CA GLY A 61 5.79 9.46 0.39
C GLY A 61 6.07 10.71 1.22
N LYS A 62 7.22 11.37 1.01
CA LYS A 62 7.60 12.61 1.70
C LYS A 62 6.61 13.75 1.48
N LEU A 63 5.84 13.73 0.39
CA LEU A 63 4.77 14.70 0.15
C LEU A 63 3.62 14.60 1.16
N PHE A 64 3.52 13.47 1.88
CA PHE A 64 2.43 13.14 2.80
C PHE A 64 2.91 12.75 4.19
N ILE A 65 4.22 12.75 4.44
CA ILE A 65 4.85 12.42 5.73
C ILE A 65 5.75 13.59 6.13
N ASP A 66 5.31 14.35 7.13
CA ASP A 66 6.01 15.54 7.59
C ASP A 66 7.39 15.19 8.17
N HIS A 67 7.44 14.17 9.02
CA HIS A 67 8.64 13.73 9.76
C HIS A 67 9.44 12.61 9.07
N LYS A 68 9.47 12.57 7.74
CA LYS A 68 10.34 11.62 7.01
C LYS A 68 11.70 12.25 6.71
N TYR A 69 12.74 11.74 7.37
CA TYR A 69 14.11 12.26 7.24
C TYR A 69 14.95 11.51 6.20
N ILE A 70 14.66 10.22 5.97
CA ILE A 70 15.44 9.38 5.06
C ILE A 70 14.64 9.14 3.77
N PHE A 71 15.22 9.55 2.63
CA PHE A 71 14.63 9.37 1.31
C PHE A 71 15.62 9.00 0.20
N PHE A 72 16.93 9.16 0.41
CA PHE A 72 17.96 8.74 -0.55
C PHE A 72 18.71 7.48 -0.12
N ASP A 73 19.01 7.34 1.17
CA ASP A 73 19.70 6.19 1.76
C ASP A 73 18.70 5.07 2.08
N VAL A 74 18.25 4.40 1.02
CA VAL A 74 17.18 3.37 1.09
C VAL A 74 17.72 1.95 1.29
N GLU A 75 19.03 1.74 1.20
CA GLU A 75 19.64 0.40 1.15
C GLU A 75 19.48 -0.40 2.46
N GLY A 76 19.41 0.31 3.59
CA GLY A 76 19.16 -0.25 4.91
C GLY A 76 17.69 -0.61 5.19
N PHE A 77 16.80 -0.48 4.21
CA PHE A 77 15.35 -0.63 4.42
C PHE A 77 14.72 -1.69 3.52
N ASP A 78 13.75 -2.39 4.10
CA ASP A 78 12.72 -3.14 3.37
C ASP A 78 11.47 -2.28 3.25
N PHE A 79 10.82 -2.32 2.09
CA PHE A 79 9.58 -1.60 1.81
C PHE A 79 8.44 -2.57 1.56
N TYR A 80 7.30 -2.34 2.22
CA TYR A 80 6.10 -3.17 2.12
C TYR A 80 4.97 -2.36 1.50
N LEU A 81 4.66 -2.62 0.24
CA LEU A 81 3.71 -1.84 -0.55
C LEU A 81 2.39 -2.60 -0.67
N ILE A 82 1.30 -1.97 -0.25
CA ILE A 82 -0.04 -2.49 -0.53
C ILE A 82 -0.49 -2.03 -1.92
N THR A 83 -1.01 -2.98 -2.69
CA THR A 83 -1.51 -2.79 -4.04
C THR A 83 -2.89 -3.37 -4.25
N GLU A 84 -3.61 -2.82 -5.21
CA GLU A 84 -4.88 -3.36 -5.70
C GLU A 84 -4.89 -3.42 -7.23
N SER A 85 -5.52 -4.45 -7.80
CA SER A 85 -5.61 -4.64 -9.24
C SER A 85 -6.61 -3.65 -9.88
N GLU A 86 -6.26 -3.13 -11.07
CA GLU A 86 -7.06 -2.14 -11.82
C GLU A 86 -8.50 -2.60 -12.13
N GLN A 87 -8.75 -3.91 -12.23
CA GLN A 87 -10.09 -4.49 -12.46
C GLN A 87 -11.04 -4.33 -11.26
N ASP A 88 -10.50 -4.24 -10.05
CA ASP A 88 -11.29 -4.24 -8.81
C ASP A 88 -11.66 -2.81 -8.36
N GLN A 89 -10.83 -1.82 -8.69
CA GLN A 89 -11.12 -0.39 -8.44
C GLN A 89 -12.35 0.09 -9.23
N GLN A 90 -12.53 -0.37 -10.46
CA GLN A 90 -13.67 0.01 -11.31
C GLN A 90 -14.99 -0.54 -10.77
N GLN A 91 -14.97 -1.72 -10.14
CA GLN A 91 -16.16 -2.32 -9.52
C GLN A 91 -16.59 -1.58 -8.25
N GLN A 92 -15.63 -1.15 -7.42
CA GLN A 92 -15.94 -0.38 -6.19
C GLN A 92 -16.47 1.02 -6.50
N GLN A 93 -15.94 1.72 -7.51
CA GLN A 93 -16.47 3.03 -7.93
C GLN A 93 -17.87 2.91 -8.55
N GLN A 94 -18.15 1.83 -9.30
CA GLN A 94 -19.47 1.58 -9.85
C GLN A 94 -20.52 1.25 -8.77
N GLN A 95 -20.15 0.52 -7.71
CA GLN A 95 -21.05 0.24 -6.59
C GLN A 95 -21.43 1.48 -5.78
N GLN A 96 -20.51 2.44 -5.59
CA GLN A 96 -20.83 3.72 -4.95
C GLN A 96 -21.71 4.63 -5.82
N GLN A 97 -21.60 4.56 -7.16
CA GLN A 97 -22.45 5.32 -8.08
C GLN A 97 -23.83 4.67 -8.29
N GLN A 98 -23.95 3.34 -8.22
CA GLN A 98 -25.22 2.63 -8.37
C GLN A 98 -26.21 2.86 -7.21
N GLN A 99 -25.75 3.31 -6.04
CA GLN A 99 -26.65 3.78 -4.97
C GLN A 99 -27.34 5.12 -5.30
N HIS A 100 -26.88 5.87 -6.31
CA HIS A 100 -27.44 7.17 -6.69
C HIS A 100 -28.19 7.20 -8.03
N GLN A 101 -28.23 6.09 -8.78
CA GLN A 101 -28.94 6.01 -10.06
C GLN A 101 -29.66 4.66 -10.20
N GLN A 102 -30.85 4.58 -9.62
CA GLN A 102 -31.86 3.59 -10.01
C GLN A 102 -32.87 4.28 -10.91
N LEU A 103 -32.67 4.17 -12.24
CA LEU A 103 -33.69 4.10 -13.29
C LEU A 103 -33.00 4.16 -14.67
N ASN A 104 -32.52 3.01 -15.14
CA ASN A 104 -32.94 2.41 -16.41
C ASN A 104 -31.97 1.31 -16.83
N ASN A 105 -32.51 0.09 -16.86
CA ASN A 105 -31.97 -1.01 -17.63
C ASN A 105 -32.19 -0.74 -19.12
N ASN A 106 -31.22 -1.13 -19.95
CA ASN A 106 -31.50 -2.06 -21.04
C ASN A 106 -30.23 -2.68 -21.62
N ASN A 107 -30.22 -4.02 -21.50
CA ASN A 107 -29.56 -5.04 -22.31
C ASN A 107 -28.80 -4.59 -23.56
N ARG A 108 -27.51 -4.97 -23.63
CA ARG A 108 -26.91 -5.60 -24.82
C ARG A 108 -25.88 -6.65 -24.40
N ASN A 109 -26.24 -7.93 -24.61
CA ASN A 109 -25.31 -9.05 -24.53
C ASN A 109 -24.45 -9.08 -25.80
N ASP A 110 -23.26 -8.48 -25.73
CA ASP A 110 -22.23 -8.63 -26.76
C ASP A 110 -21.15 -9.59 -26.24
N ARG A 111 -21.22 -10.88 -26.62
CA ARG A 111 -20.22 -11.90 -26.32
C ARG A 111 -18.96 -11.64 -27.16
N ARG A 112 -18.23 -10.56 -26.85
CA ARG A 112 -16.85 -10.38 -27.29
C ARG A 112 -15.96 -11.19 -26.37
N LYS A 113 -15.31 -12.23 -26.91
CA LYS A 113 -14.17 -12.91 -26.27
C LYS A 113 -13.10 -11.86 -25.96
N SER A 114 -13.12 -11.32 -24.74
CA SER A 114 -12.21 -10.28 -24.29
C SER A 114 -10.82 -10.89 -24.11
N LYS A 115 -9.87 -10.52 -24.98
CA LYS A 115 -8.44 -10.76 -24.74
C LYS A 115 -8.13 -10.17 -23.36
N LYS A 116 -7.70 -10.98 -22.38
CA LYS A 116 -7.33 -10.51 -21.03
C LYS A 116 -6.35 -9.35 -21.16
N LYS A 117 -6.83 -8.12 -20.96
CA LYS A 117 -6.01 -6.91 -20.91
C LYS A 117 -5.07 -7.06 -19.71
N LYS A 118 -3.74 -7.00 -19.91
CA LYS A 118 -2.77 -7.03 -18.79
C LYS A 118 -3.09 -5.86 -17.84
N THR A 119 -3.46 -6.17 -16.61
CA THR A 119 -3.90 -5.21 -15.59
C THR A 119 -2.71 -4.64 -14.83
N PHE A 120 -2.76 -3.36 -14.49
CA PHE A 120 -1.79 -2.75 -13.57
C PHE A 120 -2.19 -3.01 -12.12
N GLU A 121 -1.19 -3.08 -11.25
CA GLU A 121 -1.37 -3.07 -9.79
C GLU A 121 -1.07 -1.67 -9.27
N HIS A 122 -2.07 -1.03 -8.67
CA HIS A 122 -1.97 0.33 -8.17
C HIS A 122 -1.44 0.32 -6.74
N VAL A 123 -0.33 1.01 -6.49
CA VAL A 123 0.18 1.24 -5.14
C VAL A 123 -0.77 2.17 -4.38
N LEU A 124 -1.29 1.69 -3.25
CA LEU A 124 -2.23 2.43 -2.41
C LEU A 124 -1.54 3.08 -1.20
N GLY A 125 -0.41 2.53 -0.80
CA GLY A 125 0.37 2.95 0.36
C GLY A 125 1.55 2.01 0.59
N PHE A 126 2.39 2.35 1.57
CA PHE A 126 3.48 1.50 1.98
C PHE A 126 3.87 1.75 3.44
N PHE A 127 4.61 0.81 4.03
CA PHE A 127 5.49 1.09 5.15
C PHE A 127 6.94 0.69 4.84
N SER A 128 7.90 1.30 5.53
CA SER A 128 9.31 0.92 5.49
C SER A 128 9.76 0.40 6.85
N LYS A 129 10.65 -0.59 6.84
CA LYS A 129 11.25 -1.23 8.02
C LYS A 129 12.76 -1.25 7.85
N GLU A 130 13.50 -0.88 8.89
CA GLU A 130 14.96 -1.04 8.89
C GLU A 130 15.31 -2.52 8.90
N LYS A 131 16.30 -2.92 8.09
CA LYS A 131 16.84 -4.28 8.10
C LYS A 131 17.53 -4.60 9.42
N PHE A 132 18.16 -3.58 10.01
CA PHE A 132 18.80 -3.64 11.32
C PHE A 132 18.30 -2.46 12.15
N SER A 133 17.34 -2.70 13.04
CA SER A 133 16.85 -1.67 13.96
C SER A 133 17.41 -1.90 15.36
N PHE A 134 18.28 -0.99 15.82
CA PHE A 134 18.86 -1.06 17.16
C PHE A 134 17.84 -0.79 18.27
N ASP A 135 16.84 0.03 17.96
CA ASP A 135 15.76 0.41 18.87
C ASP A 135 14.57 -0.57 18.83
N GLY A 136 14.62 -1.58 17.96
CA GLY A 136 13.56 -2.58 17.82
C GLY A 136 12.29 -2.08 17.13
N TYR A 137 12.38 -1.02 16.31
CA TYR A 137 11.24 -0.52 15.55
C TYR A 137 10.86 -1.49 14.43
N ASN A 138 9.60 -1.93 14.41
CA ASN A 138 9.08 -2.77 13.33
C ASN A 138 8.58 -1.94 12.14
N LEU A 139 8.51 -0.62 12.30
CA LEU A 139 8.01 0.32 11.31
C LEU A 139 8.71 1.68 11.47
N ALA A 140 9.38 2.15 10.42
CA ALA A 140 10.04 3.45 10.36
C ALA A 140 9.13 4.54 9.77
N CYS A 141 8.46 4.25 8.66
CA CYS A 141 7.50 5.17 8.04
C CYS A 141 6.29 4.38 7.56
N ILE A 142 5.10 4.97 7.64
CA ILE A 142 3.87 4.41 7.07
C ILE A 142 3.04 5.50 6.41
N VAL A 143 2.49 5.20 5.24
CA VAL A 143 1.54 6.08 4.55
C VAL A 143 0.54 5.27 3.75
N THR A 144 -0.73 5.66 3.86
CA THR A 144 -1.75 5.38 2.84
C THR A 144 -1.93 6.66 2.03
N PHE A 145 -1.82 6.58 0.70
CA PHE A 145 -1.91 7.76 -0.14
C PHE A 145 -3.29 8.42 -0.02
N PRO A 146 -3.39 9.76 -0.10
CA PRO A 146 -4.61 10.49 0.25
C PRO A 146 -5.92 9.97 -0.37
N PRO A 147 -5.98 9.57 -1.67
CA PRO A 147 -7.21 9.07 -2.28
C PRO A 147 -7.73 7.75 -1.66
N TYR A 148 -6.85 6.99 -0.99
CA TYR A 148 -7.12 5.67 -0.45
C TYR A 148 -7.20 5.62 1.08
N GLN A 149 -7.04 6.77 1.75
CA GLN A 149 -7.15 6.86 3.20
C GLN A 149 -8.57 6.51 3.68
N LYS A 150 -8.68 6.11 4.97
CA LYS A 150 -9.94 5.74 5.63
C LYS A 150 -10.68 4.53 5.01
N ARG A 151 -9.98 3.69 4.23
CA ARG A 151 -10.51 2.44 3.65
C ARG A 151 -9.95 1.16 4.29
N GLY A 152 -9.29 1.28 5.45
CA GLY A 152 -8.71 0.14 6.18
C GLY A 152 -7.31 -0.28 5.75
N PHE A 153 -6.78 0.22 4.62
CA PHE A 153 -5.43 -0.16 4.14
C PHE A 153 -4.30 0.16 5.11
N GLY A 154 -4.36 1.30 5.80
CA GLY A 154 -3.38 1.65 6.84
C GLY A 154 -3.43 0.67 8.01
N THR A 155 -4.61 0.22 8.42
CA THR A 155 -4.77 -0.80 9.46
C THR A 155 -4.18 -2.13 9.00
N LEU A 156 -4.44 -2.55 7.76
CA LEU A 156 -3.86 -3.79 7.22
C LEU A 156 -2.32 -3.75 7.17
N LEU A 157 -1.74 -2.61 6.78
CA LEU A 157 -0.29 -2.42 6.81
C LEU A 157 0.27 -2.49 8.24
N ILE A 158 -0.44 -1.92 9.22
CA ILE A 158 -0.06 -2.04 10.64
C ILE A 158 -0.15 -3.49 11.10
N GLU A 159 -1.26 -4.17 10.82
CA GLU A 159 -1.44 -5.60 11.14
C GLU A 159 -0.29 -6.44 10.58
N PHE A 160 0.00 -6.26 9.29
CA PHE A 160 1.10 -6.97 8.63
C PHE A 160 2.47 -6.64 9.23
N SER A 161 2.71 -5.38 9.64
CA SER A 161 3.97 -5.00 10.31
C SER A 161 4.21 -5.72 11.64
N TYR A 162 3.14 -6.17 12.31
CA TYR A 162 3.24 -7.00 13.52
C TYR A 162 3.42 -8.49 13.22
N GLU A 163 2.89 -8.97 12.09
CA GLU A 163 3.11 -10.34 11.62
C GLU A 163 4.56 -10.57 11.15
N GLU A 164 5.22 -9.54 10.62
CA GLU A 164 6.62 -9.57 10.18
C GLU A 164 7.64 -9.34 11.32
N ILE A 165 7.22 -9.32 12.59
CA ILE A 165 8.15 -9.27 13.72
C ILE A 165 8.65 -10.69 14.00
N ASP A 166 9.96 -10.84 14.24
CA ASP A 166 10.50 -12.10 14.72
C ASP A 166 9.86 -12.45 16.08
N VAL A 167 9.51 -13.71 16.30
CA VAL A 167 8.66 -14.21 17.41
C VAL A 167 9.19 -13.83 18.80
N GLN A 168 10.45 -13.39 18.89
CA GLN A 168 11.12 -12.99 20.12
C GLN A 168 11.12 -11.48 20.40
N LEU A 169 10.57 -10.62 19.53
CA LEU A 169 10.61 -9.16 19.69
C LEU A 169 9.23 -8.54 19.98
N PHE A 170 9.22 -7.53 20.87
CA PHE A 170 8.06 -6.64 21.08
C PHE A 170 8.24 -5.40 20.18
N GLY A 171 7.65 -5.40 18.99
CA GLY A 171 7.77 -4.28 18.05
C GLY A 171 6.85 -3.10 18.41
N THR A 172 7.37 -1.88 18.24
CA THR A 172 6.58 -0.64 18.29
C THR A 172 6.89 0.26 17.10
N PRO A 173 5.95 1.11 16.66
CA PRO A 173 6.26 2.11 15.63
C PRO A 173 7.28 3.14 16.10
N GLU A 174 8.11 3.62 15.16
CA GLU A 174 8.92 4.82 15.34
C GLU A 174 8.04 6.05 15.64
N ARG A 175 8.51 6.95 16.50
CA ARG A 175 7.84 8.19 16.90
C ARG A 175 8.54 9.41 16.28
N PRO A 176 7.83 10.53 16.02
CA PRO A 176 6.39 10.74 16.25
C PRO A 176 5.50 10.12 15.15
N LEU A 177 4.37 9.55 15.55
CA LEU A 177 3.31 9.16 14.62
C LEU A 177 2.50 10.39 14.17
N SER A 178 2.02 10.40 12.93
CA SER A 178 0.98 11.35 12.51
C SER A 178 -0.32 11.09 13.26
N GLU A 179 -1.24 12.07 13.35
CA GLU A 179 -2.55 11.88 13.98
C GLU A 179 -3.32 10.68 13.40
N LEU A 180 -3.27 10.52 12.07
CA LEU A 180 -3.89 9.39 11.39
C LEU A 180 -3.18 8.06 11.71
N GLY A 181 -1.84 8.08 11.82
CA GLY A 181 -1.05 6.94 12.25
C GLY A 181 -1.39 6.50 13.67
N ALA A 182 -1.42 7.45 14.62
CA ALA A 182 -1.80 7.19 16.01
C ALA A 182 -3.19 6.57 16.13
N LYS A 183 -4.19 7.12 15.41
CA LYS A 183 -5.53 6.55 15.34
C LYS A 183 -5.56 5.14 14.74
N GLY A 184 -4.75 4.89 13.70
CA GLY A 184 -4.60 3.58 13.08
C GLY A 184 -4.07 2.53 14.06
N TYR A 185 -3.01 2.86 14.81
CA TYR A 185 -2.45 2.00 15.84
C TYR A 185 -3.41 1.76 17.00
N GLN A 186 -4.11 2.80 17.47
CA GLN A 186 -5.12 2.66 18.52
C GLN A 186 -6.25 1.71 18.11
N ASN A 187 -6.75 1.83 16.88
CA ASN A 187 -7.76 0.92 16.35
C ASN A 187 -7.26 -0.53 16.30
N TYR A 188 -6.03 -0.74 15.83
CA TYR A 188 -5.41 -2.05 15.79
C TYR A 188 -5.28 -2.67 17.19
N TRP A 189 -4.65 -1.98 18.14
CA TRP A 189 -4.45 -2.49 19.50
C TRP A 189 -5.77 -2.76 20.21
N THR A 190 -6.77 -1.89 20.05
CA THR A 190 -8.12 -2.10 20.59
C THR A 190 -8.73 -3.38 20.02
N SER A 191 -8.65 -3.59 18.70
CA SER A 191 -9.16 -4.80 18.03
C SER A 191 -8.45 -6.07 18.51
N VAL A 192 -7.13 -6.03 18.72
CA VAL A 192 -6.35 -7.16 19.25
C VAL A 192 -6.82 -7.52 20.67
N LEU A 193 -6.92 -6.53 21.55
CA LEU A 193 -7.36 -6.74 22.94
C LEU A 193 -8.79 -7.29 23.00
N VAL A 194 -9.72 -6.70 22.24
CA VAL A 194 -11.12 -7.18 22.18
C VAL A 194 -11.18 -8.63 21.71
N ARG A 195 -10.50 -8.98 20.60
CA ARG A 195 -10.45 -10.37 20.10
C ARG A 195 -9.88 -11.34 21.13
N TYR A 196 -8.82 -10.93 21.84
CA TYR A 196 -8.21 -11.74 22.89
C TYR A 196 -9.20 -12.02 24.04
N PHE A 197 -9.86 -10.98 24.55
CA PHE A 197 -10.80 -11.13 25.66
C PHE A 197 -12.05 -11.90 25.26
N LEU A 198 -12.61 -11.67 24.07
CA LEU A 198 -13.76 -12.44 23.57
C LEU A 198 -13.44 -13.94 23.48
N LYS A 199 -12.29 -14.29 22.89
CA LYS A 199 -11.85 -15.69 22.80
C LYS A 199 -11.64 -16.33 24.18
N LYS A 200 -11.20 -15.56 25.18
CA LYS A 200 -11.06 -16.02 26.56
C LYS A 200 -12.41 -16.21 27.25
N LEU A 201 -13.37 -15.33 27.01
CA LEU A 201 -14.73 -15.43 27.56
C LEU A 201 -15.50 -16.61 26.97
N GLU A 202 -15.29 -16.94 25.68
CA GLU A 202 -15.88 -18.13 25.04
C GLU A 202 -15.32 -19.46 25.60
N GLN A 203 -14.22 -19.43 26.35
CA GLN A 203 -13.60 -20.60 26.97
C GLN A 203 -14.00 -20.81 28.44
N LEU A 204 -14.83 -19.92 28.99
CA LEU A 204 -15.39 -19.99 30.34
C LEU A 204 -16.83 -20.49 30.29
#